data_AF-A0A3D8UQI0-F1
#
_entry.id   AF-A0A3D8UQI0-F1
#
_cell.length_a   1.000
_cell.length_b   1.000
_cell.length_c   1.000
_cell.angle_alpha   90.00
_cell.angle_beta   90.00
_cell.angle_gamma   90.00
#
_symmetry.space_group_name_H-M   'P 1'
#
loop_
_entity.id
_entity.type
_entity.pdbx_description
1 polymer ?
#
loop_
_entity_poly.entity_id
_entity_poly.type
_entity_poly.pdbx_seq_one_letter_code
_entity_poly.pdbx_strand_id
1 'polypeptide(L)'
;MDILEEFRGESDQTICIVGTIILSTKLCMADGNFSNYEKDEILKTFPTNNEKLKETVLNIIDKASNDKNDITYHAERIKKFVDPKHEDFLDFIVATLIKFAKADHHFDEKEKEMINDVIDVFERDKDKRNIFQKIIDKIKLKDN
;
A
#
# COMPACT_ATOMS: atom_id res chain seq x y z
N MET A 1 -5.07 -16.77 -4.60
CA MET A 1 -4.44 -16.54 -5.90
C MET A 1 -3.53 -15.36 -5.74
N ASP A 2 -2.34 -15.36 -6.32
CA ASP A 2 -1.49 -14.18 -6.21
C ASP A 2 -1.90 -13.13 -7.24
N ILE A 3 -2.44 -12.01 -6.74
CA ILE A 3 -2.95 -10.90 -7.55
C ILE A 3 -1.81 -10.25 -8.34
N LEU A 4 -0.63 -10.13 -7.72
CA LEU A 4 0.50 -9.40 -8.30
C LEU A 4 1.17 -10.20 -9.44
N GLU A 5 1.01 -11.52 -9.45
CA GLU A 5 1.53 -12.39 -10.53
C GLU A 5 0.92 -12.04 -11.89
N GLU A 6 -0.32 -11.52 -11.94
CA GLU A 6 -0.97 -11.04 -13.18
C GLU A 6 -0.20 -9.87 -13.83
N PHE A 7 0.61 -9.15 -13.05
CA PHE A 7 1.35 -7.96 -13.46
C PHE A 7 2.86 -8.20 -13.54
N ARG A 8 3.33 -9.44 -13.43
CA ARG A 8 4.77 -9.79 -13.43
C ARG A 8 5.56 -9.34 -14.66
N GLY A 9 4.88 -9.08 -15.78
CA GLY A 9 5.48 -8.63 -17.04
C GLY A 9 5.51 -7.12 -17.20
N GLU A 10 4.97 -6.39 -16.22
CA GLU A 10 4.91 -4.94 -16.22
C GLU A 10 6.18 -4.30 -15.65
N SER A 11 6.27 -2.97 -15.76
CA SER A 11 7.37 -2.21 -15.15
C SER A 11 7.35 -2.25 -13.62
N ASP A 12 8.50 -2.07 -12.99
CA ASP A 12 8.62 -1.93 -11.53
C ASP A 12 7.70 -0.85 -10.95
N GLN A 13 7.48 0.25 -11.69
CA GLN A 13 6.54 1.31 -11.30
C GLN A 13 5.10 0.81 -11.28
N THR A 14 4.67 0.09 -12.33
CA THR A 14 3.33 -0.50 -12.40
C THR A 14 3.14 -1.50 -11.25
N ILE A 15 4.13 -2.36 -11.03
CA ILE A 15 4.11 -3.36 -9.95
C ILE A 15 4.04 -2.68 -8.58
N CYS A 16 4.82 -1.61 -8.37
CA CYS A 16 4.77 -0.82 -7.15
C CYS A 16 3.38 -0.19 -6.93
N ILE A 17 2.77 0.40 -7.97
CA ILE A 17 1.44 1.01 -7.88
C ILE A 17 0.38 -0.05 -7.55
N VAL A 18 0.35 -1.16 -8.30
CA VAL A 18 -0.59 -2.27 -8.07
C VAL A 18 -0.41 -2.84 -6.67
N GLY A 19 0.84 -3.08 -6.27
CA GLY A 19 1.19 -3.53 -4.93
C GLY A 19 0.69 -2.57 -3.85
N THR A 20 0.87 -1.27 -4.05
CA THR A 20 0.41 -0.25 -3.09
C THR A 20 -1.12 -0.24 -2.98
N ILE A 21 -1.85 -0.41 -4.10
CA ILE A 21 -3.32 -0.54 -4.08
C ILE A 21 -3.72 -1.76 -3.24
N ILE A 22 -3.08 -2.92 -3.46
CA ILE A 22 -3.37 -4.15 -2.71
C ILE A 22 -3.12 -3.93 -1.20
N LEU A 23 -1.95 -3.40 -0.83
CA LEU A 23 -1.61 -3.13 0.57
C LEU A 23 -2.60 -2.15 1.21
N SER A 24 -3.00 -1.11 0.48
CA SER A 24 -3.98 -0.11 0.95
C SER A 24 -5.34 -0.75 1.20
N THR A 25 -5.81 -1.61 0.29
CA THR A 25 -7.07 -2.36 0.49
C THR A 25 -6.98 -3.29 1.71
N LYS A 26 -5.83 -3.95 1.94
CA LYS A 26 -5.65 -4.80 3.13
C LYS A 26 -5.67 -3.99 4.42
N LEU A 27 -5.05 -2.81 4.42
CA LEU A 27 -5.05 -1.89 5.56
C LEU A 27 -6.48 -1.43 5.89
N CYS A 28 -7.22 -0.93 4.90
CA CYS A 28 -8.62 -0.53 5.01
C CYS A 28 -9.59 -1.69 5.36
N MET A 29 -9.11 -2.93 5.37
CA MET A 29 -9.88 -4.09 5.79
C MET A 29 -9.56 -4.54 7.22
N ALA A 30 -8.61 -3.90 7.88
CA ALA A 30 -8.13 -4.31 9.19
C ALA A 30 -9.26 -4.33 10.23
N ASP A 31 -10.18 -3.38 10.19
CA ASP A 31 -11.31 -3.28 11.11
C ASP A 31 -12.51 -4.18 10.72
N GLY A 32 -12.45 -4.80 9.54
CA GLY A 32 -13.50 -5.67 8.97
C GLY A 32 -14.54 -4.94 8.11
N ASN A 33 -14.44 -3.63 7.91
CA ASN A 33 -15.40 -2.84 7.14
C ASN A 33 -14.74 -2.02 6.03
N PHE A 34 -14.51 -2.64 4.86
CA PHE A 34 -14.10 -1.85 3.69
C PHE A 34 -15.28 -1.08 3.09
N SER A 35 -15.34 0.21 3.41
CA SER A 35 -16.42 1.13 3.03
C SER A 35 -16.27 1.67 1.61
N ASN A 36 -17.37 2.19 1.06
CA ASN A 36 -17.34 2.91 -0.22
C ASN A 36 -16.48 4.18 -0.15
N TYR A 37 -16.34 4.79 1.03
CA TYR A 37 -15.53 5.99 1.21
C TYR A 37 -14.04 5.69 1.02
N GLU A 38 -13.54 4.63 1.67
CA GLU A 38 -12.14 4.22 1.53
C GLU A 38 -11.82 3.77 0.10
N LYS A 39 -12.77 3.08 -0.53
CA LYS A 39 -12.67 2.72 -1.95
C LYS A 39 -12.55 3.97 -2.84
N ASP A 40 -13.35 5.01 -2.57
CA ASP A 40 -13.27 6.27 -3.30
C ASP A 40 -11.95 7.01 -3.04
N GLU A 41 -11.42 6.98 -1.81
CA GLU A 41 -10.11 7.57 -1.50
C GLU A 41 -8.95 6.88 -2.22
N ILE A 42 -9.00 5.55 -2.36
CA ILE A 42 -8.06 4.80 -3.21
C ILE A 42 -8.18 5.26 -4.66
N LEU A 43 -9.39 5.34 -5.21
CA LEU A 43 -9.62 5.75 -6.61
C LEU A 43 -9.18 7.19 -6.90
N LYS A 44 -9.29 8.10 -5.93
CA LYS A 44 -8.80 9.50 -6.03
C LYS A 44 -7.27 9.58 -5.96
N THR A 45 -6.63 8.66 -5.25
CA THR A 45 -5.17 8.68 -5.03
C THR A 45 -4.40 8.13 -6.22
N PHE A 46 -4.93 7.09 -6.86
CA PHE A 46 -4.29 6.44 -8.00
C PHE A 46 -4.85 6.95 -9.33
N PRO A 47 -4.05 6.98 -10.41
CA PRO A 47 -4.48 7.53 -11.70
C PRO A 47 -5.60 6.69 -12.32
N THR A 48 -6.83 7.17 -12.19
CA THR A 48 -8.06 6.62 -12.78
C THR A 48 -8.60 7.52 -13.90
N ASN A 49 -7.68 8.12 -14.66
CA ASN A 49 -7.96 9.14 -15.67
C ASN A 49 -8.69 8.63 -16.93
N ASN A 50 -8.90 7.32 -17.05
CA ASN A 50 -9.81 6.74 -18.02
C ASN A 50 -10.59 5.56 -17.40
N GLU A 51 -11.70 5.20 -18.05
CA GLU A 51 -12.62 4.17 -17.57
C GLU A 51 -11.94 2.80 -17.41
N LYS A 52 -11.09 2.40 -18.35
CA LYS A 52 -10.37 1.12 -18.29
C LYS A 52 -9.41 1.04 -17.09
N LEU A 53 -8.69 2.12 -16.77
CA LEU A 53 -7.83 2.17 -15.59
C LEU A 53 -8.66 2.17 -14.31
N LYS A 54 -9.78 2.89 -14.28
CA LYS A 54 -10.73 2.85 -13.16
C LYS A 54 -11.24 1.43 -12.91
N GLU A 55 -11.69 0.73 -13.95
CA GLU A 55 -12.12 -0.67 -13.89
C GLU A 55 -10.99 -1.58 -13.40
N THR A 56 -9.77 -1.36 -13.88
CA THR A 56 -8.59 -2.13 -13.45
C THR A 56 -8.33 -1.97 -11.96
N VAL A 57 -8.34 -0.73 -11.46
CA VAL A 57 -8.16 -0.44 -10.02
C VAL A 57 -9.29 -1.06 -9.20
N LEU A 58 -10.54 -0.91 -9.64
CA LEU A 58 -11.70 -1.52 -8.97
C LEU A 58 -11.59 -3.05 -8.89
N ASN A 59 -11.12 -3.69 -9.95
CA ASN A 59 -10.90 -5.13 -9.99
C ASN A 59 -9.76 -5.57 -9.06
N ILE A 60 -8.67 -4.80 -8.98
CA ILE A 60 -7.58 -5.08 -8.03
C ILE A 60 -8.10 -4.97 -6.59
N ILE A 61 -8.85 -3.93 -6.28
CA ILE A 61 -9.48 -3.72 -4.97
C ILE A 61 -10.39 -4.91 -4.61
N ASP A 62 -11.27 -5.33 -5.52
CA ASP A 62 -12.20 -6.45 -5.28
C ASP A 62 -11.45 -7.78 -5.07
N LYS A 63 -10.39 -8.03 -5.86
CA LYS A 63 -9.54 -9.20 -5.65
C LYS A 63 -8.81 -9.16 -4.31
N ALA A 64 -8.27 -8.00 -3.95
CA ALA A 64 -7.55 -7.82 -2.69
C ALA A 64 -8.47 -7.97 -1.48
N SER A 65 -9.73 -7.52 -1.60
CA SER A 65 -10.68 -7.59 -0.50
C SER A 65 -11.18 -9.01 -0.23
N ASN A 66 -11.28 -9.82 -1.27
CA ASN A 66 -11.69 -11.23 -1.16
C ASN A 66 -10.49 -12.18 -0.91
N ASP A 67 -9.26 -11.69 -1.03
CA ASP A 67 -8.06 -12.49 -0.83
C ASP A 67 -7.79 -12.75 0.66
N LYS A 68 -7.36 -13.98 0.99
CA LYS A 68 -7.13 -14.42 2.37
C LYS A 68 -5.70 -14.18 2.88
N ASN A 69 -4.78 -13.80 1.99
CA ASN A 69 -3.42 -13.51 2.41
C ASN A 69 -3.38 -12.16 3.12
N ASP A 70 -2.48 -12.05 4.10
CA ASP A 70 -2.30 -10.84 4.90
C ASP A 70 -1.45 -9.79 4.17
N ILE A 71 -1.30 -8.63 4.80
CA ILE A 71 -0.54 -7.51 4.25
C ILE A 71 0.94 -7.86 4.06
N THR A 72 1.51 -8.66 4.97
CA THR A 72 2.92 -9.09 4.94
C THR A 72 3.23 -9.96 3.73
N TYR A 73 2.35 -10.91 3.40
CA TYR A 73 2.46 -11.72 2.20
C TYR A 73 2.57 -10.84 0.95
N HIS A 74 1.69 -9.85 0.82
CA HIS A 74 1.69 -8.96 -0.34
C HIS A 74 2.95 -8.07 -0.38
N ALA A 75 3.42 -7.59 0.78
CA ALA A 75 4.67 -6.85 0.88
C ALA A 75 5.88 -7.69 0.41
N GLU A 76 5.94 -8.97 0.79
CA GLU A 76 7.02 -9.87 0.35
C GLU A 76 7.00 -10.10 -1.16
N ARG A 77 5.80 -10.16 -1.77
CA ARG A 77 5.67 -10.27 -3.24
C ARG A 77 6.15 -9.00 -3.94
N ILE A 78 5.80 -7.82 -3.44
CA ILE A 78 6.26 -6.54 -4.01
C ILE A 78 7.79 -6.47 -3.94
N LYS A 79 8.39 -6.76 -2.78
CA LYS A 79 9.85 -6.79 -2.59
C LYS A 79 10.54 -7.74 -3.56
N LYS A 80 9.91 -8.87 -3.91
CA LYS A 80 10.46 -9.85 -4.85
C LYS A 80 10.45 -9.37 -6.32
N PHE A 81 9.48 -8.54 -6.69
CA PHE A 81 9.31 -8.12 -8.08
C PHE A 81 9.95 -6.76 -8.40
N VAL A 82 10.15 -5.91 -7.40
CA VAL A 82 10.73 -4.57 -7.55
C VAL A 82 12.25 -4.64 -7.41
N ASP A 83 13.01 -3.98 -8.30
CA ASP A 83 14.46 -3.84 -8.16
C ASP A 83 14.79 -3.08 -6.84
N PRO A 84 15.65 -3.66 -5.96
CA PRO A 84 16.09 -3.01 -4.72
C PRO A 84 16.70 -1.61 -4.86
N LYS A 85 17.11 -1.21 -6.07
CA LYS A 85 17.63 0.15 -6.37
C LYS A 85 16.54 1.23 -6.31
N HIS A 86 15.27 0.86 -6.37
CA HIS A 86 14.15 1.80 -6.26
C HIS A 86 13.88 2.15 -4.79
N GLU A 87 14.85 2.80 -4.14
CA GLU A 87 14.80 3.11 -2.70
C GLU A 87 13.59 3.98 -2.32
N ASP A 88 13.13 4.83 -3.24
CA ASP A 88 11.99 5.72 -3.02
C ASP A 88 10.61 5.01 -3.03
N PHE A 89 10.53 3.76 -3.50
CA PHE A 89 9.26 3.04 -3.57
C PHE A 89 8.74 2.66 -2.18
N LEU A 90 9.64 2.32 -1.26
CA LEU A 90 9.23 2.08 0.12
C LEU A 90 8.68 3.36 0.76
N ASP A 91 9.36 4.49 0.55
CA ASP A 91 8.90 5.80 1.02
C ASP A 91 7.50 6.11 0.47
N PHE A 92 7.26 5.84 -0.83
CA PHE A 92 5.94 6.00 -1.45
C PHE A 92 4.87 5.07 -0.87
N ILE A 93 5.17 3.77 -0.73
CA ILE A 93 4.25 2.78 -0.17
C ILE A 93 3.84 3.20 1.24
N VAL A 94 4.81 3.43 2.12
CA VAL A 94 4.56 3.77 3.53
C VAL A 94 3.81 5.10 3.66
N ALA A 95 4.20 6.13 2.89
CA ALA A 95 3.49 7.40 2.91
C ALA A 95 2.03 7.26 2.47
N THR A 96 1.76 6.41 1.47
CA THR A 96 0.41 6.14 0.97
C THR A 96 -0.43 5.38 2.02
N LEU A 97 0.14 4.38 2.68
CA LEU A 97 -0.55 3.66 3.76
C LEU A 97 -0.88 4.60 4.93
N ILE A 98 0.08 5.44 5.36
CA ILE A 98 -0.16 6.45 6.40
C ILE A 98 -1.26 7.44 6.00
N LYS A 99 -1.31 7.83 4.72
CA LYS A 99 -2.36 8.72 4.21
C LYS A 99 -3.74 8.09 4.40
N PHE A 100 -3.92 6.82 4.02
CA PHE A 100 -5.22 6.15 4.14
C PHE A 100 -5.62 5.91 5.59
N ALA A 101 -4.69 5.42 6.40
CA ALA A 101 -4.89 5.21 7.83
C ALA A 101 -5.35 6.51 8.56
N LYS A 102 -4.82 7.67 8.14
CA LYS A 102 -5.27 8.97 8.65
C LYS A 102 -6.61 9.43 8.08
N ALA A 103 -6.86 9.18 6.79
CA ALA A 103 -8.09 9.57 6.11
C ALA A 103 -9.31 8.84 6.67
N ASP A 104 -9.12 7.61 7.15
CA ASP A 104 -10.17 6.80 7.74
C ASP A 104 -10.56 7.24 9.16
N HIS A 105 -9.96 8.29 9.74
CA HIS A 105 -10.14 8.69 11.16
C HIS A 105 -9.80 7.60 12.21
N HIS A 106 -9.32 6.44 11.75
CA HIS A 106 -9.08 5.23 12.52
C HIS A 106 -7.61 4.84 12.60
N PHE A 107 -6.68 5.82 12.59
CA PHE A 107 -5.23 5.61 12.82
C PHE A 107 -4.90 5.04 14.20
N ASP A 108 -5.33 3.81 14.41
CA ASP A 108 -5.28 3.04 15.64
C ASP A 108 -3.99 2.21 15.68
N GLU A 109 -3.83 1.43 16.74
CA GLU A 109 -2.62 0.62 16.92
C GLU A 109 -2.52 -0.51 15.87
N LYS A 110 -3.65 -1.04 15.37
CA LYS A 110 -3.66 -2.16 14.43
C LYS A 110 -3.15 -1.72 13.05
N GLU A 111 -3.59 -0.57 12.57
CA GLU A 111 -3.09 -0.03 11.29
C GLU A 111 -1.60 0.32 11.38
N LYS A 112 -1.14 0.85 12.52
CA LYS A 112 0.29 1.10 12.76
C LYS A 112 1.09 -0.19 12.76
N GLU A 113 0.60 -1.24 13.42
CA GLU A 113 1.22 -2.57 13.40
C GLU A 113 1.33 -3.09 11.97
N MET A 114 0.27 -3.00 11.17
CA MET A 114 0.29 -3.42 9.77
C MET A 114 1.27 -2.63 8.91
N ILE A 115 1.37 -1.30 9.11
CA ILE A 115 2.37 -0.48 8.42
C ILE A 115 3.79 -0.88 8.84
N ASN A 116 4.01 -1.16 10.13
CA ASN A 116 5.30 -1.64 10.62
C ASN A 116 5.66 -3.02 10.05
N ASP A 117 4.69 -3.92 9.90
CA ASP A 117 4.91 -5.23 9.28
C ASP A 117 5.37 -5.09 7.82
N VAL A 118 4.77 -4.15 7.07
CA VAL A 118 5.23 -3.81 5.71
C VAL A 118 6.67 -3.31 5.76
N ILE A 119 6.98 -2.32 6.61
CA ILE A 119 8.34 -1.77 6.74
C ILE A 119 9.35 -2.87 7.07
N ASP A 120 9.00 -3.75 8.01
CA ASP A 120 9.84 -4.86 8.44
C ASP A 120 10.16 -5.84 7.30
N VAL A 121 9.25 -6.04 6.34
CA VAL A 121 9.52 -6.85 5.14
C VAL A 121 10.55 -6.19 4.25
N PHE A 122 10.40 -4.89 3.96
CA PHE A 122 11.32 -4.17 3.09
C PHE A 122 12.69 -3.96 3.75
N GLU A 123 12.71 -3.66 5.05
CA GLU A 123 13.91 -3.40 5.85
C GLU A 123 14.48 -4.62 6.57
N ARG A 124 14.01 -5.84 6.29
CA ARG A 124 14.56 -7.08 6.90
C ARG A 124 16.10 -7.18 6.80
N ASP A 125 16.68 -6.49 5.83
CA ASP A 125 18.12 -6.44 5.52
C ASP A 125 18.79 -5.06 5.80
N LYS A 126 18.06 -4.10 6.39
CA LYS A 126 18.49 -2.71 6.67
C LYS A 126 18.19 -2.29 8.13
N ASP A 127 18.73 -1.16 8.58
CA ASP A 127 18.60 -0.70 9.98
C ASP A 127 17.21 -0.06 10.24
N LYS A 128 16.28 -0.88 10.74
CA LYS A 128 14.80 -0.73 10.80
C LYS A 128 14.19 0.55 11.38
N ARG A 129 14.93 1.31 12.20
CA ARG A 129 14.30 2.33 13.10
C ARG A 129 14.08 3.69 12.45
N ASN A 130 14.49 3.87 11.19
CA ASN A 130 14.63 5.20 10.62
C ASN A 130 13.52 5.61 9.65
N ILE A 131 12.87 4.69 8.93
CA ILE A 131 11.99 5.08 7.81
C ILE A 131 10.64 5.60 8.28
N PHE A 132 9.95 4.91 9.18
CA PHE A 132 8.64 5.35 9.69
C PHE A 132 8.71 6.77 10.28
N GLN A 133 9.68 7.01 11.16
CA GLN A 133 9.87 8.32 11.80
C GLN A 133 10.24 9.39 10.76
N LYS A 134 11.16 9.11 9.82
CA LYS A 134 11.52 10.02 8.74
C LYS A 134 10.31 10.44 7.91
N ILE A 135 9.41 9.51 7.58
CA ILE A 135 8.23 9.79 6.77
C ILE A 135 7.21 10.59 7.55
N ILE A 136 6.93 10.22 8.80
CA ILE A 136 6.04 10.99 9.68
C ILE A 136 6.53 12.43 9.84
N ASP A 137 7.83 12.64 10.03
CA ASP A 137 8.43 13.98 10.15
C ASP A 137 8.29 14.77 8.84
N LYS A 138 8.57 14.14 7.68
CA LYS A 138 8.36 14.76 6.35
C LYS A 138 6.89 15.16 6.10
N ILE A 139 5.93 14.37 6.57
CA ILE A 139 4.50 14.66 6.40
C ILE A 139 4.09 15.82 7.32
N LYS A 140 4.46 15.79 8.60
CA LYS A 140 4.13 16.86 9.57
C LYS A 140 4.71 18.22 9.21
N LEU A 141 5.86 18.26 8.52
CA LEU A 141 6.47 19.50 8.03
C LEU A 141 5.69 20.16 6.87
N LYS A 142 4.78 19.43 6.21
CA LYS A 142 3.94 19.97 5.13
C LYS A 142 2.58 20.50 5.59
N ASP A 143 2.19 20.19 6.82
CA ASP A 143 0.92 20.61 7.43
C ASP A 143 1.04 21.91 8.26
N ASN A 144 2.25 22.50 8.36
CA ASN A 144 2.56 23.80 9.01
C ASN A 144 3.03 24.82 7.98
#